data_AF-A0A196S9T9-F1
#
_entry.id   AF-A0A196S9T9-F1
#
_cell.length_a   1.000
_cell.length_b   1.000
_cell.length_c   1.000
_cell.angle_alpha   90.00
_cell.angle_beta   90.00
_cell.angle_gamma   90.00
#
_symmetry.space_group_name_H-M   'P 1'
#
loop_
_entity.id
_entity.type
_entity.pdbx_description
1 polymer ?
#
loop_
_entity_poly.entity_id
_entity_poly.type
_entity_poly.pdbx_seq_one_letter_code
_entity_poly.pdbx_strand_id
1 'polypeptide(L)'
;MQFASSLSLSSDSFATRKICNNCHKEGHLARDCTEPLLCRRCGQPGHIAAVCTNEIQCKRCLQLGHLAKDCPNAEVCYFCHQSGHSRDNCPNRGK
;
A
#
# COMPACT_ATOMS: atom_id res chain seq x y z
N MET A 1 -25.57 -9.79 -38.48
CA MET A 1 -24.27 -9.69 -37.80
C MET A 1 -24.48 -8.95 -36.49
N GLN A 2 -24.51 -9.66 -35.36
CA GLN A 2 -24.48 -9.06 -34.02
C GLN A 2 -23.31 -9.71 -33.30
N PHE A 3 -22.26 -8.93 -33.04
CA PHE A 3 -21.10 -9.37 -32.27
C PHE A 3 -21.43 -9.21 -30.78
N ALA A 4 -21.72 -10.31 -30.09
CA ALA A 4 -21.75 -10.35 -28.64
C ALA A 4 -20.32 -10.66 -28.15
N SER A 5 -19.55 -9.62 -27.89
CA SER A 5 -18.21 -9.74 -27.30
C SER A 5 -18.31 -9.90 -25.79
N SER A 6 -17.92 -11.09 -25.33
CA SER A 6 -17.07 -11.35 -24.16
C SER A 6 -17.32 -10.54 -22.89
N LEU A 7 -18.04 -11.11 -21.93
CA LEU A 7 -17.77 -10.88 -20.51
C LEU A 7 -17.85 -12.22 -19.77
N SER A 8 -16.69 -12.82 -19.54
CA SER A 8 -16.53 -13.92 -18.61
C SER A 8 -16.77 -13.37 -17.20
N LEU A 9 -17.98 -13.53 -16.66
CA LEU A 9 -18.23 -13.29 -15.24
C LEU A 9 -17.52 -14.38 -14.42
N SER A 10 -16.25 -14.16 -14.11
CA SER A 10 -15.54 -14.94 -13.10
C SER A 10 -16.07 -14.53 -11.73
N SER A 11 -16.94 -15.40 -11.22
CA SER A 11 -17.46 -15.46 -9.86
C SER A 11 -16.33 -15.55 -8.84
N ASP A 12 -15.76 -14.42 -8.42
CA ASP A 12 -14.97 -14.38 -7.19
C ASP A 12 -15.78 -13.70 -6.10
N SER A 13 -16.40 -14.58 -5.30
CA SER A 13 -16.59 -14.52 -3.86
C SER A 13 -16.13 -13.22 -3.18
N PHE A 14 -16.90 -12.75 -2.19
CA PHE A 14 -16.58 -11.65 -1.26
C PHE A 14 -15.26 -11.85 -0.49
N ALA A 15 -14.13 -11.92 -1.19
CA ALA A 15 -12.80 -11.94 -0.65
C ALA A 15 -12.48 -10.50 -0.27
N THR A 16 -12.43 -10.24 1.04
CA THR A 16 -11.79 -9.04 1.58
C THR A 16 -10.46 -8.86 0.85
N ARG A 17 -10.30 -7.80 0.04
CA ARG A 17 -9.06 -7.48 -0.70
C ARG A 17 -7.89 -7.53 0.28
N LYS A 18 -7.11 -8.60 0.23
CA LYS A 18 -5.92 -8.75 1.09
C LYS A 18 -4.84 -7.84 0.51
N ILE A 19 -4.51 -6.79 1.24
CA ILE A 19 -3.40 -5.90 0.90
C ILE A 19 -2.20 -6.33 1.71
N CYS A 20 -1.10 -6.58 1.01
CA CYS A 20 0.15 -6.93 1.61
C CYS A 20 0.72 -5.74 2.36
N ASN A 21 0.88 -5.85 3.67
CA ASN A 21 1.53 -4.79 4.44
C ASN A 21 3.03 -4.70 4.15
N ASN A 22 3.66 -5.66 3.46
CA ASN A 22 5.07 -5.53 3.08
C ASN A 22 5.25 -4.63 1.85
N CYS A 23 4.69 -5.03 0.71
CA CYS A 23 4.90 -4.36 -0.58
C CYS A 23 3.74 -3.45 -1.02
N HIS A 24 2.66 -3.38 -0.23
CA HIS A 24 1.45 -2.57 -0.49
C HIS A 24 0.64 -2.97 -1.73
N LYS A 25 1.00 -4.07 -2.41
CA LYS A 25 0.21 -4.67 -3.50
C LYS A 25 -0.95 -5.51 -2.94
N GLU A 26 -2.01 -5.65 -3.73
CA GLU A 26 -3.19 -6.48 -3.40
C GLU A 26 -2.99 -7.97 -3.74
N GLY A 27 -3.98 -8.79 -3.39
CA GLY A 27 -4.06 -10.21 -3.73
C GLY A 27 -3.38 -11.16 -2.73
N HIS A 28 -2.62 -10.66 -1.76
CA HIS A 28 -1.88 -11.50 -0.81
C HIS A 28 -1.63 -10.80 0.55
N LEU A 29 -1.24 -11.58 1.56
CA LEU A 29 -0.81 -11.06 2.86
C LEU A 29 0.71 -10.96 2.93
N ALA A 30 1.22 -10.22 3.91
CA ALA A 30 2.67 -10.06 4.08
C ALA A 30 3.43 -11.39 4.26
N ARG A 31 2.78 -12.41 4.85
CA ARG A 31 3.34 -13.76 4.99
C ARG A 31 3.48 -14.53 3.67
N ASP A 32 2.68 -14.14 2.67
CA ASP A 32 2.62 -14.75 1.34
C ASP A 32 3.34 -13.85 0.29
N CYS A 33 4.07 -12.84 0.76
CA CYS A 33 4.72 -11.85 -0.11
C CYS A 33 6.07 -12.34 -0.61
N THR A 34 6.27 -12.26 -1.93
CA THR A 34 7.52 -12.63 -2.60
C THR A 34 8.47 -11.45 -2.77
N GLU A 35 8.02 -10.23 -2.49
CA GLU A 35 8.84 -9.02 -2.52
C GLU A 35 9.74 -8.95 -1.28
N PRO A 36 10.93 -8.32 -1.37
CA PRO A 36 11.83 -8.18 -0.24
C PRO A 36 11.16 -7.46 0.93
N LEU A 37 11.50 -7.87 2.17
CA LEU A 37 10.99 -7.23 3.38
C LEU A 37 11.39 -5.75 3.39
N LEU A 38 10.41 -4.86 3.41
CA LEU A 38 10.63 -3.42 3.51
C LEU A 38 10.78 -3.00 4.97
N CYS A 39 11.79 -2.19 5.24
CA CYS A 39 12.01 -1.60 6.55
C CYS A 39 10.80 -0.75 6.95
N ARG A 40 10.21 -1.04 8.11
CA ARG A 40 9.04 -0.31 8.62
C ARG A 40 9.32 1.16 8.93
N ARG A 41 10.59 1.53 9.16
CA ARG A 41 11.01 2.91 9.44
C ARG A 41 11.16 3.72 8.16
N CYS A 42 11.96 3.27 7.20
CA CYS A 42 12.34 4.07 6.03
C CYS A 42 11.73 3.58 4.69
N GLY A 43 11.03 2.44 4.69
CA GLY A 43 10.39 1.88 3.48
C GLY A 43 11.34 1.19 2.50
N GLN A 44 12.65 1.13 2.78
CA GLN A 44 13.64 0.52 1.90
C GLN A 44 13.89 -0.95 2.26
N PRO A 45 14.19 -1.83 1.28
CA PRO A 45 14.53 -3.23 1.54
C PRO A 45 15.94 -3.38 2.16
N GLY A 46 16.29 -4.62 2.50
CA GLY A 46 17.65 -5.02 2.89
C GLY A 46 17.98 -4.90 4.37
N HIS A 47 17.08 -4.34 5.19
CA HIS A 47 17.26 -4.24 6.64
C HIS A 47 15.92 -4.14 7.38
N ILE A 48 15.95 -4.40 8.69
CA ILE A 48 14.80 -4.23 9.57
C ILE A 48 14.88 -2.90 10.33
N ALA A 49 13.74 -2.47 10.89
CA ALA A 49 13.66 -1.20 11.61
C ALA A 49 14.64 -1.09 12.79
N ALA A 50 15.00 -2.21 13.43
CA ALA A 50 15.93 -2.25 14.56
C ALA A 50 17.37 -1.83 14.21
N VAL A 51 17.80 -2.02 12.96
CA VAL A 51 19.15 -1.69 12.48
C VAL A 51 19.11 -0.62 11.37
N CYS A 52 17.99 0.10 11.27
CA CYS A 52 17.79 1.11 10.24
C CYS A 52 18.58 2.38 10.55
N THR A 53 19.51 2.72 9.66
CA THR A 53 20.32 3.95 9.70
C THR A 53 19.78 5.06 8.78
N ASN A 54 18.77 4.74 7.97
CA ASN A 54 18.15 5.69 7.05
C ASN A 54 17.21 6.65 7.79
N GLU A 55 16.94 7.78 7.14
CA GLU A 55 15.92 8.72 7.60
C GLU A 55 14.54 8.05 7.69
N ILE A 56 13.74 8.49 8.66
CA ILE A 56 12.39 7.98 8.82
C ILE A 56 11.51 8.44 7.67
N GLN A 57 10.71 7.51 7.14
CA GLN A 57 9.68 7.82 6.18
C GLN A 57 8.40 8.21 6.91
N CYS A 58 7.90 9.40 6.60
CA CYS A 58 6.62 9.88 7.07
C CYS A 58 5.49 8.97 6.55
N LYS A 59 4.71 8.38 7.46
CA LYS A 59 3.59 7.50 7.08
C LYS A 59 2.36 8.24 6.56
N ARG A 60 2.35 9.57 6.65
CA ARG A 60 1.28 10.42 6.13
C ARG A 60 1.53 10.86 4.68
N CYS A 61 2.75 11.27 4.33
CA CYS A 61 3.04 11.80 2.99
C CYS A 61 4.10 11.01 2.21
N LEU A 62 4.64 9.94 2.79
CA LEU A 62 5.66 9.05 2.23
C LEU A 62 7.05 9.67 1.97
N GLN A 63 7.25 10.95 2.32
CA GLN A 63 8.55 11.63 2.25
C GLN A 63 9.43 11.31 3.46
N LEU A 64 10.74 11.51 3.32
CA LEU A 64 11.73 11.27 4.38
C LEU A 64 11.90 12.48 5.32
N GLY A 65 12.55 12.26 6.46
CA GLY A 65 13.09 13.32 7.34
C GLY A 65 12.15 13.81 8.45
N HIS A 66 10.91 13.31 8.54
CA HIS A 66 9.97 13.74 9.58
C HIS A 66 8.97 12.66 10.00
N LEU A 67 8.40 12.83 11.19
CA LEU A 67 7.34 11.99 11.72
C LEU A 67 5.97 12.43 11.19
N ALA A 68 5.00 11.52 11.13
CA ALA A 68 3.64 11.83 10.68
C ALA A 68 2.96 12.94 11.52
N LYS A 69 3.33 13.06 12.80
CA LYS A 69 2.83 14.11 13.70
C LYS A 69 3.33 15.52 13.32
N ASP A 70 4.51 15.62 12.72
CA ASP A 70 5.16 16.88 12.33
C ASP A 70 5.12 17.06 10.80
N CYS A 71 4.20 16.37 10.12
CA CYS A 71 4.14 16.34 8.67
C CYS A 71 3.62 17.68 8.10
N PRO A 72 4.43 18.41 7.32
CA PRO A 72 4.00 19.66 6.69
C PRO A 72 3.19 19.44 5.40
N ASN A 73 3.21 18.21 4.88
CA ASN A 73 2.61 17.85 3.61
C ASN A 73 1.20 17.29 3.77
N ALA A 74 0.43 17.36 2.68
CA ALA A 74 -0.87 16.71 2.58
C ALA A 74 -0.75 15.18 2.76
N GLU A 75 -1.82 14.58 3.29
CA GLU A 75 -1.90 13.14 3.41
C GLU A 75 -1.98 12.48 2.04
N VAL A 76 -1.18 11.42 1.88
CA VAL A 76 -1.14 10.54 0.73
C VAL A 76 -1.53 9.15 1.18
N CYS A 77 -2.48 8.56 0.47
CA CYS A 77 -2.88 7.20 0.68
C CYS A 77 -1.75 6.26 0.30
N TYR A 78 -1.17 5.58 1.27
CA TYR A 78 -0.11 4.58 1.03
C TYR A 78 -0.62 3.28 0.37
N PHE A 79 -1.89 3.24 -0.04
CA PHE A 79 -2.45 2.17 -0.86
C PHE A 79 -2.57 2.56 -2.33
N CYS A 80 -3.25 3.66 -2.66
CA CYS A 80 -3.43 4.09 -4.06
C CYS A 80 -2.47 5.20 -4.51
N HIS A 81 -1.61 5.68 -3.61
CA HIS A 81 -0.66 6.79 -3.80
C HIS A 81 -1.28 8.13 -4.21
N GLN A 82 -2.60 8.28 -4.05
CA GLN A 82 -3.29 9.56 -4.27
C GLN A 82 -3.34 10.38 -2.98
N SER A 83 -3.31 11.70 -3.11
CA SER A 83 -3.44 12.62 -1.98
C SER A 83 -4.90 12.80 -1.54
N GLY A 84 -5.08 13.36 -0.35
CA GLY A 84 -6.38 13.79 0.18
C GLY A 84 -7.13 12.78 1.05
N HIS A 85 -6.58 11.57 1.25
CA HIS A 85 -7.19 10.57 2.11
C HIS A 85 -6.14 9.59 2.68
N SER A 86 -6.43 9.05 3.87
CA SER A 86 -5.70 7.94 4.46
C SER A 86 -6.10 6.62 3.81
N ARG A 87 -5.35 5.53 4.05
CA ARG A 87 -5.76 4.20 3.61
C ARG A 87 -7.16 3.84 4.10
N ASP A 88 -7.54 4.25 5.30
CA ASP A 88 -8.86 3.96 5.90
C ASP A 88 -10.01 4.59 5.14
N ASN A 89 -9.78 5.77 4.58
CA ASN A 89 -10.75 6.50 3.78
C ASN A 89 -10.49 6.36 2.27
N CYS A 90 -9.75 5.32 1.84
CA CYS A 90 -9.41 5.17 0.44
C CYS A 90 -10.64 4.79 -0.40
N PRO A 91 -11.00 5.59 -1.43
CA PRO A 91 -12.13 5.28 -2.31
C PRO A 91 -11.90 4.01 -3.15
N ASN A 92 -10.63 3.59 -3.29
CA ASN A 92 -10.25 2.35 -3.96
C ASN A 92 -10.19 1.15 -3.00
N ARG A 93 -10.50 1.33 -1.71
CA ARG A 93 -10.55 0.22 -0.75
C ARG A 93 -11.72 -0.71 -1.11
N GLY A 94 -11.41 -1.88 -1.69
CA GLY A 94 -12.43 -2.86 -2.09
C GLY A 94 -12.76 -2.91 -3.60
N LYS A 95 -12.15 -2.04 -4.41
CA LYS A 95 -12.35 -1.90 -5.88
C LYS A 95 -11.16 -2.34 -6.69
#